data_AF-A0A0D2L4S7-F1
#
_entry.id   AF-A0A0D2L4S7-F1
#
_cell.length_a   1.000
_cell.length_b   1.000
_cell.length_c   1.000
_cell.angle_alpha   90.00
_cell.angle_beta   90.00
_cell.angle_gamma   90.00
#
_symmetry.space_group_name_H-M   'P 1'
#
loop_
_entity.id
_entity.type
_entity.pdbx_description
1 polymer ?
#
loop_
_entity_poly.entity_id
_entity_poly.type
_entity_poly.pdbx_seq_one_letter_code
_entity_poly.pdbx_strand_id
1 'polypeptide(L)'
;MYRDLCTWRWFDAEYDNGTLTSHYPYGAEPLLLELLLMSGHRTLDPGEADFFYVPQLLTCWMHPVSGWADYPWWYVDSWSRVSHAVMMTHELLTWVKTAHPYWNRTGGADHIWLFAHDEGACWAPTEVYQNSIILTHWGRLDPDHASGTSYGPDNYTADVLDDPFNPKGFVRLIRGHACYTPGKDLVIPLFRGADRFRASPYLGAPQPERTTLLFHRGRMGEKDGPAFSRGVRQKLARLSKEQSWLSRYNISIGGYDEITGDYSELLARSVFCLVAAGDGWSARFDDAMLHGW
;
A
#
# COMPACT_ATOMS: atom_id res chain seq x y z
N MET A 1 7.89 11.73 -17.08
CA MET A 1 7.79 10.29 -16.73
C MET A 1 7.84 10.23 -15.20
N TYR A 2 6.88 9.58 -14.52
CA TYR A 2 6.71 9.48 -13.05
C TYR A 2 5.96 10.59 -12.29
N ARG A 3 5.25 11.50 -12.98
CA ARG A 3 4.41 12.49 -12.28
C ARG A 3 3.39 11.82 -11.36
N ASP A 4 2.97 10.60 -11.66
CA ASP A 4 1.90 9.84 -11.02
C ASP A 4 2.32 9.08 -9.74
N LEU A 5 3.59 9.08 -9.34
CA LEU A 5 4.05 8.27 -8.20
C LEU A 5 3.99 8.99 -6.83
N CYS A 6 4.00 10.33 -6.82
CA CYS A 6 3.92 11.16 -5.60
C CYS A 6 2.70 12.08 -5.55
N THR A 7 1.78 11.94 -6.51
CA THR A 7 0.50 12.64 -6.52
C THR A 7 -0.58 11.67 -6.97
N TRP A 8 -1.79 11.87 -6.47
CA TRP A 8 -2.95 11.08 -6.85
C TRP A 8 -3.68 11.64 -8.09
N ARG A 9 -3.44 12.90 -8.47
CA ARG A 9 -4.04 13.53 -9.67
C ARG A 9 -3.14 14.60 -10.32
N TRP A 10 -3.32 14.82 -11.61
CA TRP A 10 -2.70 15.93 -12.35
C TRP A 10 -3.57 16.35 -13.53
N PHE A 11 -3.27 17.51 -14.10
CA PHE A 11 -3.95 18.02 -15.29
C PHE A 11 -3.15 17.70 -16.53
N ASP A 12 -3.82 17.19 -17.56
CA ASP A 12 -3.23 17.00 -18.87
C ASP A 12 -3.24 18.32 -19.64
N ALA A 13 -2.10 19.00 -19.65
CA ALA A 13 -1.92 20.24 -20.41
C ALA A 13 -1.89 20.01 -21.93
N GLU A 14 -1.70 18.77 -22.38
CA GLU A 14 -1.60 18.41 -23.80
C GLU A 14 -2.94 17.89 -24.36
N TYR A 15 -3.85 17.39 -23.50
CA TYR A 15 -5.16 16.87 -23.90
C TYR A 15 -6.31 17.42 -23.02
N ASP A 16 -6.87 18.55 -23.46
CA ASP A 16 -8.17 19.11 -23.00
C ASP A 16 -8.24 19.54 -21.52
N ASN A 17 -7.11 19.79 -20.85
CA ASN A 17 -7.07 20.13 -19.41
C ASN A 17 -7.82 19.11 -18.52
N GLY A 18 -7.91 17.85 -18.98
CA GLY A 18 -8.55 16.78 -18.23
C GLY A 18 -7.84 16.51 -16.92
N THR A 19 -8.59 16.11 -15.89
CA THR A 19 -8.00 15.58 -14.65
C THR A 19 -7.68 14.10 -14.84
N LEU A 20 -6.41 13.75 -14.76
CA LEU A 20 -5.92 12.39 -14.74
C LEU A 20 -5.68 11.95 -13.29
N THR A 21 -5.92 10.68 -13.00
CA THR A 21 -5.66 10.08 -11.68
C THR A 21 -4.56 9.04 -11.75
N SER A 22 -3.77 8.94 -10.68
CA SER A 22 -2.70 7.95 -10.58
C SER A 22 -3.23 6.52 -10.67
N HIS A 23 -2.48 5.67 -11.36
CA HIS A 23 -2.72 4.22 -11.34
C HIS A 23 -2.05 3.54 -10.14
N TYR A 24 -1.29 4.31 -9.35
CA TYR A 24 -0.46 3.82 -8.28
C TYR A 24 -1.25 3.69 -6.97
N PRO A 25 -1.28 2.50 -6.33
CA PRO A 25 -2.06 2.27 -5.13
C PRO A 25 -1.67 3.18 -3.96
N TYR A 26 -0.40 3.61 -3.91
CA TYR A 26 0.11 4.46 -2.85
C TYR A 26 -0.21 5.94 -3.03
N GLY A 27 -0.96 6.31 -4.08
CA GLY A 27 -1.62 7.62 -4.17
C GLY A 27 -2.53 7.93 -2.97
N ALA A 28 -2.81 6.93 -2.11
CA ALA A 28 -3.53 7.09 -0.85
C ALA A 28 -2.83 8.08 0.10
N GLU A 29 -1.49 8.13 0.13
CA GLU A 29 -0.75 9.06 0.99
C GLU A 29 -0.99 10.54 0.64
N PRO A 30 -0.72 11.00 -0.60
CA PRO A 30 -1.01 12.38 -0.98
C PRO A 30 -2.53 12.68 -1.02
N LEU A 31 -3.37 11.71 -1.37
CA LEU A 31 -4.83 11.89 -1.33
C LEU A 31 -5.32 12.17 0.09
N LEU A 32 -4.92 11.36 1.08
CA LEU A 32 -5.35 11.56 2.46
C LEU A 32 -4.90 12.92 2.98
N LEU A 33 -3.67 13.33 2.68
CA LEU A 33 -3.18 14.66 3.02
C LEU A 33 -4.06 15.76 2.41
N GLU A 34 -4.35 15.72 1.10
CA GLU A 34 -5.22 16.70 0.46
C GLU A 34 -6.63 16.73 1.06
N LEU A 35 -7.24 15.55 1.30
CA LEU A 35 -8.56 15.45 1.92
C LEU A 35 -8.59 16.08 3.31
N LEU A 36 -7.57 15.85 4.14
CA LEU A 36 -7.45 16.48 5.45
C LEU A 36 -7.22 17.99 5.35
N LEU A 37 -6.41 18.45 4.39
CA LEU A 37 -6.15 19.88 4.19
C LEU A 37 -7.41 20.66 3.78
N MET A 38 -8.33 20.02 3.05
CA MET A 38 -9.61 20.59 2.60
C MET A 38 -10.79 20.29 3.54
N SER A 39 -10.57 19.47 4.58
CA SER A 39 -11.62 19.03 5.49
C SER A 39 -12.14 20.19 6.34
N GLY A 40 -13.47 20.26 6.51
CA GLY A 40 -14.09 21.16 7.48
C GLY A 40 -13.78 20.82 8.95
N HIS A 41 -13.16 19.66 9.20
CA HIS A 41 -12.69 19.24 10.53
C HIS A 41 -11.23 19.62 10.80
N ARG A 42 -10.55 20.30 9.87
CA ARG A 42 -9.19 20.80 10.08
C ARG A 42 -9.25 22.12 10.84
N THR A 43 -8.52 22.20 11.95
CA THR A 43 -8.20 23.47 12.61
C THR A 43 -6.76 23.91 12.32
N LEU A 44 -6.53 25.22 12.36
CA LEU A 44 -5.18 25.80 12.34
C LEU A 44 -4.69 26.12 13.75
N ASP A 45 -5.57 26.05 14.76
CA ASP A 45 -5.19 26.15 16.17
C ASP A 45 -4.95 24.73 16.73
N PRO A 46 -3.70 24.33 16.98
CA PRO A 46 -3.40 23.01 17.52
C PRO A 46 -3.92 22.80 18.96
N GLY A 47 -4.31 23.86 19.69
CA GLY A 47 -4.97 23.75 20.98
C GLY A 47 -6.41 23.21 20.91
N GLU A 48 -7.07 23.40 19.77
CA GLU A 48 -8.43 22.90 19.50
C GLU A 48 -8.44 21.52 18.82
N ALA A 49 -7.27 20.99 18.46
CA ALA A 49 -7.17 19.74 17.74
C ALA A 49 -7.34 18.51 18.65
N ASP A 50 -8.31 17.66 18.30
CA ASP A 50 -8.51 16.34 18.91
C ASP A 50 -7.49 15.32 18.43
N PHE A 51 -7.01 15.45 17.18
CA PHE A 51 -6.07 14.53 16.54
C PHE A 51 -5.03 15.28 15.71
N PHE A 52 -3.84 14.69 15.59
CA PHE A 52 -2.74 15.17 14.77
C PHE A 52 -2.37 14.14 13.70
N TYR A 53 -2.51 14.50 12.43
CA TYR A 53 -2.00 13.67 11.33
C TYR A 53 -0.53 13.99 11.05
N VAL A 54 0.31 12.96 10.93
CA VAL A 54 1.74 13.10 10.61
C VAL A 54 2.01 12.68 9.15
N PRO A 55 2.16 13.62 8.20
CA PRO A 55 2.26 13.31 6.78
C PRO A 55 3.69 12.96 6.35
N GLN A 56 4.06 11.69 6.49
CA GLN A 56 5.42 11.21 6.17
C GLN A 56 5.68 10.91 4.69
N LEU A 57 4.64 10.63 3.88
CA LEU A 57 4.74 10.32 2.44
C LEU A 57 5.81 9.25 2.10
N LEU A 58 5.89 8.18 2.90
CA LEU A 58 6.92 7.14 2.83
C LEU A 58 7.01 6.49 1.45
N THR A 59 5.87 6.16 0.85
CA THR A 59 5.85 5.45 -0.43
C THR A 59 6.29 6.33 -1.60
N CYS A 60 6.01 7.64 -1.51
CA CYS A 60 6.58 8.62 -2.43
C CYS A 60 8.11 8.66 -2.32
N TRP A 61 8.68 8.56 -1.11
CA TRP A 61 10.14 8.43 -1.03
C TRP A 61 10.62 7.06 -1.56
N MET A 62 10.03 5.95 -1.12
CA MET A 62 10.51 4.60 -1.44
C MET A 62 10.50 4.29 -2.95
N HIS A 63 9.54 4.79 -3.72
CA HIS A 63 9.38 4.38 -5.12
C HIS A 63 10.04 5.37 -6.12
N PRO A 64 9.53 6.60 -6.30
CA PRO A 64 10.14 7.52 -7.24
C PRO A 64 11.40 8.23 -6.73
N VAL A 65 11.68 8.31 -5.41
CA VAL A 65 12.87 9.06 -4.92
C VAL A 65 14.06 8.14 -4.71
N SER A 66 13.93 7.11 -3.88
CA SER A 66 15.04 6.21 -3.47
C SER A 66 15.80 5.56 -4.64
N GLY A 67 15.16 5.35 -5.80
CA GLY A 67 15.79 4.73 -6.96
C GLY A 67 16.27 5.70 -8.04
N TRP A 68 16.04 7.01 -7.89
CA TRP A 68 16.20 7.99 -8.97
C TRP A 68 16.89 9.29 -8.56
N ALA A 69 16.89 9.61 -7.27
CA ALA A 69 17.58 10.77 -6.74
C ALA A 69 18.89 10.37 -6.09
N ASP A 70 19.91 11.24 -6.18
CA ASP A 70 21.20 11.03 -5.50
C ASP A 70 21.09 11.24 -3.97
N TYR A 71 19.98 11.83 -3.50
CA TYR A 71 19.65 12.16 -2.11
C TYR A 71 18.14 12.54 -2.01
N PRO A 72 17.51 12.58 -0.81
CA PRO A 72 18.06 12.31 0.51
C PRO A 72 18.14 10.82 0.86
N TRP A 73 19.22 10.47 1.56
CA TRP A 73 19.40 9.22 2.29
C TRP A 73 19.21 9.51 3.78
N TRP A 74 18.52 8.64 4.50
CA TRP A 74 18.57 8.65 5.96
C TRP A 74 19.82 7.92 6.43
N TYR A 75 20.80 8.73 6.87
CA TYR A 75 22.16 8.38 7.29
C TYR A 75 23.13 7.98 6.18
N VAL A 76 22.95 6.81 5.55
CA VAL A 76 23.83 6.31 4.47
C VAL A 76 23.01 5.69 3.35
N ASP A 77 23.50 5.79 2.12
CA ASP A 77 22.94 5.06 0.98
C ASP A 77 22.97 3.56 1.28
N SER A 78 21.78 2.96 1.39
CA SER A 78 21.59 1.56 1.76
C SER A 78 20.75 0.84 0.73
N TRP A 79 21.06 -0.43 0.50
CA TRP A 79 20.26 -1.31 -0.35
C TRP A 79 18.82 -1.50 0.18
N SER A 80 18.59 -1.25 1.47
CA SER A 80 17.29 -1.46 2.13
C SER A 80 16.45 -0.18 2.13
N ARG A 81 15.37 -0.17 1.34
CA ARG A 81 14.40 0.94 1.33
C ARG A 81 13.67 1.04 2.67
N VAL A 82 13.39 -0.09 3.32
CA VAL A 82 12.72 -0.09 4.62
C VAL A 82 13.62 0.45 5.72
N SER A 83 14.94 0.19 5.69
CA SER A 83 15.86 0.82 6.65
C SER A 83 15.71 2.34 6.64
N HIS A 84 15.77 2.95 5.45
CA HIS A 84 15.55 4.38 5.28
C HIS A 84 14.16 4.83 5.75
N ALA A 85 13.11 4.10 5.41
CA ALA A 85 11.74 4.42 5.80
C ALA A 85 11.56 4.41 7.33
N VAL A 86 12.17 3.43 8.01
CA VAL A 86 12.19 3.33 9.48
C VAL A 86 12.95 4.49 10.09
N MET A 87 14.14 4.80 9.57
CA MET A 87 14.95 5.89 10.08
C MET A 87 14.32 7.26 9.81
N MET A 88 13.69 7.47 8.65
CA MET A 88 12.90 8.67 8.36
C MET A 88 11.79 8.85 9.40
N THR A 89 11.03 7.79 9.66
CA THR A 89 9.92 7.83 10.62
C THR A 89 10.42 8.08 12.03
N HIS A 90 11.56 7.50 12.41
CA HIS A 90 12.17 7.68 13.73
C HIS A 90 12.67 9.11 13.97
N GLU A 91 13.34 9.71 12.98
CA GLU A 91 13.76 11.12 13.02
C GLU A 91 12.55 12.06 13.03
N LEU A 92 11.53 11.76 12.23
CA LEU A 92 10.29 12.55 12.22
C LEU A 92 9.57 12.50 13.57
N LEU A 93 9.49 11.34 14.22
CA LEU A 93 8.98 11.21 15.57
C LEU A 93 9.80 12.05 16.57
N THR A 94 11.12 12.01 16.48
CA THR A 94 12.02 12.79 17.34
C THR A 94 11.78 14.29 17.18
N TRP A 95 11.58 14.74 15.94
CA TRP A 95 11.21 16.12 15.65
C TRP A 95 9.81 16.46 16.20
N VAL A 96 8.79 15.64 15.95
CA VAL A 96 7.41 15.83 16.47
C VAL A 96 7.40 15.99 17.99
N LYS A 97 8.19 15.18 18.71
CA LYS A 97 8.32 15.21 20.18
C LYS A 97 8.94 16.51 20.73
N THR A 98 9.73 17.20 19.93
CA THR A 98 10.57 18.33 20.37
C THR A 98 10.13 19.67 19.77
N ALA A 99 9.51 19.67 18.60
CA ALA A 99 9.03 20.86 17.91
C ALA A 99 7.80 21.46 18.60
N HIS A 100 6.93 20.61 19.16
CA HIS A 100 5.66 21.03 19.75
C HIS A 100 5.28 20.18 20.98
N PRO A 101 4.46 20.70 21.91
CA PRO A 101 4.12 19.97 23.14
C PRO A 101 3.10 18.84 22.93
N TYR A 102 2.44 18.76 21.76
CA TYR A 102 1.25 17.96 21.56
C TYR A 102 1.48 16.44 21.62
N TRP A 103 2.62 15.95 21.14
CA TRP A 103 2.97 14.54 21.34
C TRP A 103 3.06 14.19 22.82
N ASN A 104 3.78 15.00 23.60
CA ASN A 104 4.05 14.72 25.01
C ASN A 104 2.79 14.86 25.89
N ARG A 105 1.75 15.54 25.41
CA ARG A 105 0.45 15.67 26.08
C ARG A 105 -0.25 14.33 26.28
N THR A 106 -0.20 13.47 25.27
CA THR A 106 -0.92 12.18 25.23
C THR A 106 0.02 10.98 25.12
N GLY A 107 1.31 11.22 24.98
CA GLY A 107 2.29 10.20 24.61
C GLY A 107 2.16 9.71 23.17
N GLY A 108 1.36 10.36 22.32
CA GLY A 108 1.11 9.98 20.93
C GLY A 108 -0.29 9.41 20.66
N ALA A 109 -1.14 9.22 21.68
CA ALA A 109 -2.44 8.54 21.54
C ALA A 109 -3.43 9.24 20.59
N ASP A 110 -3.23 10.53 20.35
CA ASP A 110 -4.00 11.36 19.41
C ASP A 110 -3.28 11.58 18.07
N HIS A 111 -2.15 10.92 17.83
CA HIS A 111 -1.41 11.03 16.58
C HIS A 111 -1.79 9.90 15.61
N ILE A 112 -1.92 10.26 14.33
CA ILE A 112 -2.33 9.37 13.25
C ILE A 112 -1.19 9.26 12.24
N TRP A 113 -0.81 8.03 11.92
CA TRP A 113 0.25 7.72 10.95
C TRP A 113 -0.26 6.80 9.87
N LEU A 114 0.17 7.02 8.62
CA LEU A 114 -0.20 6.18 7.48
C LEU A 114 1.00 5.37 6.98
N PHE A 115 0.86 4.05 6.98
CA PHE A 115 1.80 3.09 6.38
C PHE A 115 1.11 2.36 5.22
N ALA A 116 1.17 2.98 4.03
CA ALA A 116 0.52 2.47 2.82
C ALA A 116 1.34 1.41 2.07
N HIS A 117 2.61 1.18 2.42
CA HIS A 117 3.49 0.23 1.72
C HIS A 117 2.95 -1.22 1.73
N ASP A 118 3.52 -2.11 0.90
CA ASP A 118 3.08 -3.50 0.67
C ASP A 118 2.87 -4.31 1.96
N GLU A 119 3.81 -4.26 2.90
CA GLU A 119 3.69 -4.92 4.23
C GLU A 119 3.23 -3.96 5.34
N GLY A 120 2.74 -2.78 4.96
CA GLY A 120 2.08 -1.82 5.83
C GLY A 120 2.91 -1.44 7.05
N ALA A 121 2.28 -1.43 8.22
CA ALA A 121 2.90 -1.02 9.47
C ALA A 121 3.73 -2.12 10.18
N CYS A 122 4.01 -3.26 9.53
CA CYS A 122 4.88 -4.30 10.10
C CYS A 122 6.28 -3.75 10.47
N TRP A 123 6.74 -2.72 9.78
CA TRP A 123 8.03 -2.09 10.01
C TRP A 123 7.88 -0.67 10.59
N ALA A 124 6.71 -0.29 11.09
CA ALA A 124 6.59 0.98 11.81
C ALA A 124 7.53 0.97 13.03
N PRO A 125 8.22 2.07 13.38
CA PRO A 125 8.95 2.11 14.64
C PRO A 125 8.04 1.81 15.82
N THR A 126 8.49 0.96 16.75
CA THR A 126 7.69 0.42 17.86
C THR A 126 7.02 1.53 18.68
N GLU A 127 7.70 2.65 18.93
CA GLU A 127 7.14 3.79 19.66
C GLU A 127 5.98 4.46 18.89
N VAL A 128 6.10 4.59 17.57
CA VAL A 128 5.00 5.08 16.72
C VAL A 128 3.85 4.09 16.77
N TYR A 129 4.12 2.80 16.51
CA TYR A 129 3.10 1.77 16.44
C TYR A 129 2.31 1.62 17.75
N GLN A 130 3.00 1.56 18.89
CA GLN A 130 2.36 1.28 20.17
C GLN A 130 1.52 2.44 20.69
N ASN A 131 1.98 3.67 20.45
CA ASN A 131 1.38 4.84 21.07
C ASN A 131 0.40 5.60 20.16
N SER A 132 0.37 5.31 18.85
CA SER A 132 -0.42 6.09 17.89
C SER A 132 -1.54 5.28 17.26
N ILE A 133 -2.43 5.97 16.53
CA ILE A 133 -3.41 5.37 15.63
C ILE A 133 -2.73 5.09 14.29
N ILE A 134 -2.77 3.84 13.84
CA ILE A 134 -2.16 3.45 12.58
C ILE A 134 -3.22 3.25 11.50
N LEU A 135 -3.07 3.97 10.40
CA LEU A 135 -3.71 3.68 9.13
C LEU A 135 -2.77 2.81 8.31
N THR A 136 -3.26 1.68 7.78
CA THR A 136 -2.42 0.77 7.00
C THR A 136 -3.19 0.05 5.91
N HIS A 137 -2.50 -0.48 4.90
CA HIS A 137 -3.09 -1.36 3.90
C HIS A 137 -2.96 -2.86 4.26
N TRP A 138 -2.30 -3.19 5.37
CA TRP A 138 -1.99 -4.58 5.74
C TRP A 138 -2.45 -4.92 7.16
N GLY A 139 -3.40 -5.86 7.27
CA GLY A 139 -4.07 -6.24 8.52
C GLY A 139 -3.45 -7.44 9.26
N ARG A 140 -2.14 -7.66 9.19
CA ARG A 140 -1.47 -8.83 9.79
C ARG A 140 -1.41 -8.72 11.33
N LEU A 141 -1.84 -9.79 12.01
CA LEU A 141 -2.09 -9.78 13.46
C LEU A 141 -0.99 -10.43 14.32
N ASP A 142 -0.11 -11.24 13.74
CA ASP A 142 0.93 -11.92 14.50
C ASP A 142 2.01 -10.94 14.96
N PRO A 143 2.37 -10.92 16.26
CA PRO A 143 3.40 -10.02 16.80
C PRO A 143 4.82 -10.45 16.45
N ASP A 144 5.05 -11.75 16.22
CA ASP A 144 6.33 -12.31 15.82
C ASP A 144 6.30 -12.55 14.32
N HIS A 145 6.54 -11.49 13.55
CA HIS A 145 6.46 -11.53 12.10
C HIS A 145 7.82 -11.35 11.42
N ALA A 146 8.01 -12.09 10.33
CA ALA A 146 9.06 -11.86 9.34
C ALA A 146 8.46 -11.36 8.02
N SER A 147 9.25 -10.61 7.26
CA SER A 147 8.90 -10.10 5.94
C SER A 147 8.63 -11.26 4.99
N GLY A 148 7.51 -11.16 4.27
CA GLY A 148 7.10 -12.09 3.23
C GLY A 148 7.43 -11.62 1.82
N THR A 149 8.06 -10.44 1.67
CA THR A 149 8.38 -9.86 0.37
C THR A 149 9.33 -10.74 -0.43
N SER A 150 9.15 -10.75 -1.74
CA SER A 150 10.12 -11.27 -2.71
C SER A 150 11.06 -10.18 -3.25
N TYR A 151 10.83 -8.92 -2.89
CA TYR A 151 11.67 -7.80 -3.28
C TYR A 151 12.68 -7.50 -2.18
N GLY A 152 13.92 -7.94 -2.39
CA GLY A 152 15.01 -7.85 -1.40
C GLY A 152 15.10 -6.51 -0.65
N PRO A 153 15.11 -5.35 -1.34
CA PRO A 153 15.16 -4.03 -0.70
C PRO A 153 14.05 -3.71 0.31
N ASP A 154 12.94 -4.45 0.29
CA ASP A 154 11.81 -4.26 1.20
C ASP A 154 11.80 -5.24 2.36
N ASN A 155 12.79 -6.12 2.43
CA ASN A 155 12.85 -7.13 3.47
C ASN A 155 13.18 -6.50 4.82
N TYR A 156 12.14 -6.19 5.59
CA TYR A 156 12.27 -5.59 6.92
C TYR A 156 12.86 -6.54 7.97
N THR A 157 13.07 -7.82 7.64
CA THR A 157 13.74 -8.79 8.52
C THR A 157 15.26 -8.78 8.35
N ALA A 158 15.75 -8.32 7.21
CA ALA A 158 17.17 -8.21 6.91
C ALA A 158 17.72 -6.86 7.39
N ASP A 159 18.57 -6.92 8.41
CA ASP A 159 19.12 -5.72 9.05
C ASP A 159 20.26 -5.07 8.24
N VAL A 160 20.48 -3.79 8.47
CA VAL A 160 21.58 -3.00 7.89
C VAL A 160 22.55 -2.66 9.01
N LEU A 161 23.68 -3.36 9.06
CA LEU A 161 24.66 -3.28 10.16
C LEU A 161 25.95 -2.54 9.77
N ASP A 162 26.09 -2.21 8.50
CA ASP A 162 27.19 -1.45 7.94
C ASP A 162 26.95 0.07 7.95
N ASP A 163 25.81 0.53 8.46
CA ASP A 163 25.52 1.95 8.70
C ASP A 163 26.30 2.48 9.93
N PRO A 164 27.28 3.39 9.75
CA PRO A 164 28.07 3.95 10.83
C PRO A 164 27.26 4.84 11.80
N PHE A 165 26.12 5.37 11.39
CA PHE A 165 25.24 6.19 12.23
C PHE A 165 24.21 5.35 12.98
N ASN A 166 23.93 4.12 12.52
CA ASN A 166 23.08 3.16 13.21
C ASN A 166 23.73 1.76 13.31
N PRO A 167 24.86 1.62 14.03
CA PRO A 167 25.66 0.39 14.05
C PRO A 167 24.95 -0.80 14.76
N LYS A 168 23.81 -0.55 15.40
CA LYS A 168 22.98 -1.58 16.04
C LYS A 168 21.83 -2.06 15.15
N GLY A 169 21.76 -1.56 13.91
CA GLY A 169 20.70 -1.90 12.97
C GLY A 169 19.37 -1.21 13.26
N PHE A 170 18.51 -1.18 12.24
CA PHE A 170 17.17 -0.61 12.32
C PHE A 170 16.16 -1.63 12.84
N VAL A 171 16.41 -2.94 12.68
CA VAL A 171 15.44 -3.99 13.03
C VAL A 171 15.07 -3.95 14.51
N ARG A 172 15.97 -3.50 15.40
CA ARG A 172 15.66 -3.30 16.83
C ARG A 172 14.55 -2.28 17.09
N LEU A 173 14.33 -1.34 16.16
CA LEU A 173 13.36 -0.25 16.30
C LEU A 173 11.94 -0.67 15.90
N ILE A 174 11.76 -1.85 15.29
CA ILE A 174 10.48 -2.31 14.72
C ILE A 174 10.00 -3.64 15.33
N ARG A 175 10.62 -4.08 16.43
CA ARG A 175 10.29 -5.35 17.09
C ARG A 175 9.25 -5.15 18.19
N GLY A 176 8.52 -6.22 18.49
CA GLY A 176 7.64 -6.30 19.66
C GLY A 176 6.23 -5.74 19.41
N HIS A 177 5.77 -5.73 18.17
CA HIS A 177 4.39 -5.40 17.82
C HIS A 177 3.93 -6.18 16.58
N ALA A 178 2.61 -6.31 16.42
CA ALA A 178 2.00 -6.82 15.19
C ALA A 178 2.01 -5.75 14.09
N CYS A 179 1.48 -6.05 12.90
CA CYS A 179 1.32 -5.04 11.86
C CYS A 179 -0.01 -4.28 11.94
N TYR A 180 -0.96 -4.81 12.71
CA TYR A 180 -2.30 -4.28 12.90
C TYR A 180 -2.87 -4.71 14.26
N THR A 181 -3.45 -3.77 15.02
CA THR A 181 -4.14 -4.04 16.28
C THR A 181 -5.63 -3.69 16.17
N PRO A 182 -6.54 -4.70 16.16
CA PRO A 182 -7.98 -4.47 16.13
C PRO A 182 -8.46 -3.56 17.27
N GLY A 183 -9.30 -2.58 16.95
CA GLY A 183 -9.82 -1.61 17.92
C GLY A 183 -8.91 -0.41 18.22
N LYS A 184 -7.65 -0.44 17.76
CA LYS A 184 -6.71 0.70 17.81
C LYS A 184 -6.44 1.25 16.41
N ASP A 185 -6.22 0.34 15.45
CA ASP A 185 -5.79 0.65 14.10
C ASP A 185 -6.91 0.50 13.07
N LEU A 186 -6.71 1.11 11.89
CA LEU A 186 -7.62 1.02 10.75
C LEU A 186 -6.90 0.50 9.51
N VAL A 187 -7.45 -0.55 8.92
CA VAL A 187 -7.09 -0.94 7.55
C VAL A 187 -7.87 -0.06 6.59
N ILE A 188 -7.17 0.75 5.80
CA ILE A 188 -7.76 1.67 4.83
C ILE A 188 -7.63 1.09 3.40
N PRO A 189 -8.60 1.37 2.51
CA PRO A 189 -8.54 0.92 1.12
C PRO A 189 -7.40 1.58 0.36
N LEU A 190 -7.00 0.95 -0.73
CA LEU A 190 -5.96 1.46 -1.62
C LEU A 190 -6.47 2.62 -2.47
N PHE A 191 -5.55 3.42 -2.99
CA PHE A 191 -5.94 4.37 -4.02
C PHE A 191 -6.19 3.68 -5.36
N ARG A 192 -7.34 4.04 -5.96
CA ARG A 192 -7.75 3.65 -7.29
C ARG A 192 -8.46 4.80 -7.97
N GLY A 193 -7.99 5.17 -9.16
CA GLY A 193 -8.69 6.12 -10.02
C GLY A 193 -10.08 5.60 -10.43
N ALA A 194 -11.03 6.52 -10.58
CA ALA A 194 -12.43 6.20 -10.91
C ALA A 194 -12.57 5.39 -12.20
N ASP A 195 -11.68 5.59 -13.18
CA ASP A 195 -11.66 4.85 -14.45
C ASP A 195 -11.56 3.33 -14.25
N ARG A 196 -10.97 2.88 -13.14
CA ARG A 196 -10.86 1.45 -12.79
C ARG A 196 -12.21 0.79 -12.58
N PHE A 197 -13.24 1.58 -12.28
CA PHE A 197 -14.57 1.12 -11.89
C PHE A 197 -15.66 1.56 -12.87
N ARG A 198 -15.30 2.06 -14.06
CA ARG A 198 -16.24 2.64 -15.04
C ARG A 198 -17.38 1.69 -15.47
N ALA A 199 -17.13 0.38 -15.45
CA ALA A 199 -18.12 -0.65 -15.79
C ALA A 199 -18.74 -1.31 -14.55
N SER A 200 -18.48 -0.78 -13.35
CA SER A 200 -19.04 -1.32 -12.11
C SER A 200 -20.55 -1.11 -12.03
N PRO A 201 -21.34 -2.19 -11.90
CA PRO A 201 -22.78 -2.07 -11.67
C PRO A 201 -23.13 -1.47 -10.31
N TYR A 202 -22.24 -1.60 -9.32
CA TYR A 202 -22.39 -0.99 -8.00
C TYR A 202 -22.19 0.52 -8.00
N LEU A 203 -21.52 1.05 -9.02
CA LEU A 203 -21.33 2.49 -9.22
C LEU A 203 -22.24 3.05 -10.34
N GLY A 204 -23.28 2.29 -10.73
CA GLY A 204 -24.34 2.76 -11.63
C GLY A 204 -24.22 2.32 -13.09
N ALA A 205 -23.21 1.51 -13.46
CA ALA A 205 -23.18 0.92 -14.80
C ALA A 205 -24.26 -0.17 -14.96
N PRO A 206 -24.73 -0.47 -16.19
CA PRO A 206 -25.60 -1.62 -16.41
C PRO A 206 -24.89 -2.94 -16.05
N GLN A 207 -25.57 -3.85 -15.36
CA GLN A 207 -25.03 -5.19 -15.07
C GLN A 207 -24.93 -5.99 -16.38
N PRO A 208 -23.73 -6.33 -16.86
CA PRO A 208 -23.60 -7.20 -18.02
C PRO A 208 -23.96 -8.65 -17.65
N GLU A 209 -24.23 -9.46 -18.67
CA GLU A 209 -24.30 -10.91 -18.50
C GLU A 209 -22.97 -11.44 -17.92
N ARG A 210 -23.09 -12.18 -16.81
CA ARG A 210 -21.94 -12.73 -16.09
C ARG A 210 -21.50 -14.03 -16.74
N THR A 211 -20.64 -13.92 -17.75
CA THR A 211 -20.20 -15.07 -18.55
C THR A 211 -19.02 -15.81 -17.92
N THR A 212 -18.13 -15.12 -17.20
CA THR A 212 -16.90 -15.70 -16.63
C THR A 212 -17.17 -16.25 -15.22
N LEU A 213 -16.91 -17.53 -14.98
CA LEU A 213 -17.19 -18.14 -13.67
C LEU A 213 -16.30 -17.56 -12.57
N LEU A 214 -14.98 -17.54 -12.79
CA LEU A 214 -14.02 -16.99 -11.83
C LEU A 214 -12.94 -16.21 -12.56
N PHE A 215 -12.60 -15.04 -12.05
CA PHE A 215 -11.64 -14.13 -12.68
C PHE A 215 -10.49 -13.72 -11.77
N HIS A 216 -9.30 -13.68 -12.34
CA HIS A 216 -8.10 -13.13 -11.74
C HIS A 216 -7.13 -12.62 -12.80
N ARG A 217 -6.92 -11.29 -12.90
CA ARG A 217 -5.85 -10.71 -13.72
C ARG A 217 -4.85 -9.88 -12.92
N GLY A 218 -3.57 -10.25 -12.95
CA GLY A 218 -2.47 -9.47 -12.39
C GLY A 218 -1.17 -10.24 -12.33
N ARG A 219 -0.10 -9.64 -11.77
CA ARG A 219 1.21 -10.32 -11.67
C ARG A 219 1.06 -11.67 -10.96
N MET A 220 1.41 -12.75 -11.67
CA MET A 220 1.29 -14.14 -11.22
C MET A 220 2.58 -14.68 -10.58
N GLY A 221 3.70 -14.00 -10.79
CA GLY A 221 5.00 -14.36 -10.23
C GLY A 221 5.60 -15.66 -10.73
N GLU A 222 5.27 -16.07 -11.96
CA GLU A 222 5.79 -17.32 -12.57
C GLU A 222 7.32 -17.33 -12.75
N LYS A 223 7.95 -16.14 -12.73
CA LYS A 223 9.42 -15.97 -12.76
C LYS A 223 10.01 -15.58 -11.40
N ASP A 224 9.16 -15.36 -10.40
CA ASP A 224 9.57 -14.94 -9.06
C ASP A 224 9.89 -16.18 -8.19
N GLY A 225 10.65 -15.97 -7.12
CA GLY A 225 10.85 -17.01 -6.11
C GLY A 225 9.55 -17.38 -5.39
N PRO A 226 9.53 -18.51 -4.66
CA PRO A 226 8.33 -18.98 -3.96
C PRO A 226 7.82 -18.05 -2.85
N ALA A 227 8.63 -17.08 -2.42
CA ALA A 227 8.23 -16.04 -1.48
C ALA A 227 7.09 -15.16 -2.04
N PHE A 228 7.14 -14.81 -3.33
CA PHE A 228 6.12 -13.96 -3.94
C PHE A 228 4.74 -14.61 -3.82
N SER A 229 3.76 -13.89 -3.29
CA SER A 229 2.41 -14.41 -3.02
C SER A 229 2.36 -15.69 -2.20
N ARG A 230 3.44 -16.01 -1.47
CA ARG A 230 3.60 -17.26 -0.73
C ARG A 230 3.38 -18.49 -1.62
N GLY A 231 3.70 -18.38 -2.92
CA GLY A 231 3.52 -19.42 -3.92
C GLY A 231 2.09 -19.60 -4.43
N VAL A 232 1.11 -18.84 -3.92
CA VAL A 232 -0.31 -19.04 -4.23
C VAL A 232 -0.61 -18.70 -5.69
N ARG A 233 -0.15 -17.55 -6.20
CA ARG A 233 -0.45 -17.14 -7.58
C ARG A 233 0.26 -18.04 -8.60
N GLN A 234 1.50 -18.43 -8.33
CA GLN A 234 2.25 -19.35 -9.18
C GLN A 234 1.53 -20.70 -9.30
N LYS A 235 1.05 -21.24 -8.16
CA LYS A 235 0.30 -22.49 -8.14
C LYS A 235 -1.01 -22.37 -8.94
N LEU A 236 -1.72 -21.26 -8.78
CA LEU A 236 -2.96 -21.00 -9.53
C LEU A 236 -2.72 -20.87 -11.04
N ALA A 237 -1.67 -20.14 -11.46
CA ALA A 237 -1.31 -20.02 -12.87
C ALA A 237 -1.01 -21.38 -13.49
N ARG A 238 -0.20 -22.20 -12.80
CA ARG A 238 0.14 -23.56 -13.24
C ARG A 238 -1.11 -24.45 -13.35
N LEU A 239 -1.93 -24.51 -12.31
CA LEU A 239 -3.15 -25.33 -12.30
C LEU A 239 -4.16 -24.88 -13.37
N SER A 240 -4.33 -23.58 -13.57
CA SER A 240 -5.21 -23.01 -14.60
C SER A 240 -4.87 -23.54 -15.99
N LYS A 241 -3.57 -23.57 -16.32
CA LYS A 241 -3.04 -24.07 -17.59
C LYS A 241 -3.13 -25.60 -17.68
N GLU A 242 -2.60 -26.33 -16.68
CA GLU A 242 -2.59 -27.80 -16.65
C GLU A 242 -3.99 -28.42 -16.75
N GLN A 243 -4.97 -27.78 -16.12
CA GLN A 243 -6.34 -28.29 -16.04
C GLN A 243 -7.28 -27.65 -17.07
N SER A 244 -6.77 -26.77 -17.95
CA SER A 244 -7.55 -26.08 -18.98
C SER A 244 -8.79 -25.38 -18.44
N TRP A 245 -8.63 -24.63 -17.35
CA TRP A 245 -9.75 -24.00 -16.61
C TRP A 245 -10.58 -23.04 -17.45
N LEU A 246 -9.94 -22.30 -18.37
CA LEU A 246 -10.64 -21.39 -19.26
C LEU A 246 -11.63 -22.13 -20.18
N SER A 247 -11.17 -23.14 -20.91
CA SER A 247 -12.02 -23.85 -21.88
C SER A 247 -13.05 -24.77 -21.21
N ARG A 248 -12.75 -25.31 -20.03
CA ARG A 248 -13.63 -26.26 -19.34
C ARG A 248 -14.69 -25.60 -18.46
N TYR A 249 -14.36 -24.47 -17.83
CA TYR A 249 -15.20 -23.88 -16.78
C TYR A 249 -15.41 -22.37 -16.94
N ASN A 250 -14.86 -21.77 -18.00
CA ASN A 250 -14.81 -20.32 -18.18
C ASN A 250 -14.19 -19.58 -16.98
N ILE A 251 -13.16 -20.18 -16.40
CA ILE A 251 -12.35 -19.60 -15.32
C ILE A 251 -11.11 -18.95 -15.94
N SER A 252 -10.96 -17.64 -15.78
CA SER A 252 -9.88 -16.85 -16.36
C SER A 252 -8.93 -16.34 -15.27
N ILE A 253 -7.76 -16.99 -15.16
CA ILE A 253 -6.71 -16.63 -14.20
C ILE A 253 -5.40 -16.48 -14.96
N GLY A 254 -4.72 -15.33 -14.83
CA GLY A 254 -3.49 -15.07 -15.56
C GLY A 254 -2.87 -13.69 -15.36
N GLY A 255 -1.74 -13.50 -16.04
CA GLY A 255 -0.97 -12.26 -16.07
C GLY A 255 -1.63 -11.11 -16.84
N TYR A 256 -1.07 -9.90 -16.71
CA TYR A 256 -1.48 -8.74 -17.51
C TYR A 256 -1.28 -8.98 -19.01
N ASP A 257 -0.24 -9.72 -19.38
CA ASP A 257 0.09 -10.03 -20.77
C ASP A 257 -0.75 -11.19 -21.35
N GLU A 258 -1.38 -11.99 -20.49
CA GLU A 258 -2.12 -13.20 -20.88
C GLU A 258 -3.62 -12.93 -21.07
N ILE A 259 -4.20 -12.06 -20.23
CA ILE A 259 -5.62 -11.74 -20.27
C ILE A 259 -5.79 -10.30 -20.77
N THR A 260 -6.23 -10.17 -22.01
CA THR A 260 -6.50 -8.87 -22.66
C THR A 260 -7.92 -8.38 -22.41
N GLY A 261 -8.20 -7.11 -22.72
CA GLY A 261 -9.51 -6.48 -22.55
C GLY A 261 -9.60 -5.51 -21.37
N ASP A 262 -10.71 -4.76 -21.31
CA ASP A 262 -10.93 -3.78 -20.25
C ASP A 262 -11.09 -4.46 -18.89
N TYR A 263 -10.35 -3.98 -17.89
CA TYR A 263 -10.33 -4.62 -16.58
C TYR A 263 -11.70 -4.55 -15.87
N SER A 264 -12.35 -3.39 -15.94
CA SER A 264 -13.60 -3.15 -15.24
C SER A 264 -14.72 -3.99 -15.85
N GLU A 265 -14.77 -4.08 -17.18
CA GLU A 265 -15.72 -4.94 -17.88
C GLU A 265 -15.49 -6.43 -17.59
N LEU A 266 -14.25 -6.89 -17.56
CA LEU A 266 -13.92 -8.28 -17.20
C LEU A 266 -14.36 -8.61 -15.77
N LEU A 267 -14.13 -7.71 -14.81
CA LEU A 267 -14.64 -7.85 -13.45
C LEU A 267 -16.18 -7.88 -13.41
N ALA A 268 -16.85 -6.97 -14.11
CA ALA A 268 -18.32 -6.88 -14.12
C ALA A 268 -19.00 -8.12 -14.72
N ARG A 269 -18.32 -8.81 -15.65
CA ARG A 269 -18.76 -10.06 -16.32
C ARG A 269 -18.41 -11.33 -15.54
N SER A 270 -17.67 -11.21 -14.44
CA SER A 270 -17.31 -12.37 -13.63
C SER A 270 -18.47 -12.82 -12.74
N VAL A 271 -18.42 -14.02 -12.17
CA VAL A 271 -19.33 -14.51 -11.10
C VAL A 271 -18.59 -14.58 -9.76
N PHE A 272 -17.30 -14.89 -9.80
CA PHE A 272 -16.42 -14.86 -8.64
C PHE A 272 -15.14 -14.08 -8.98
N CYS A 273 -14.72 -13.20 -8.07
CA CYS A 273 -13.47 -12.47 -8.19
C CYS A 273 -12.44 -13.02 -7.19
N LEU A 274 -11.34 -13.58 -7.69
CA LEU A 274 -10.33 -14.17 -6.83
C LEU A 274 -9.31 -13.11 -6.36
N VAL A 275 -9.34 -12.83 -5.06
CA VAL A 275 -8.39 -11.94 -4.37
C VAL A 275 -7.28 -12.78 -3.74
N ALA A 276 -6.31 -13.20 -4.55
CA ALA A 276 -5.12 -13.91 -4.03
C ALA A 276 -4.07 -12.91 -3.52
N ALA A 277 -3.38 -13.25 -2.43
CA ALA A 277 -2.29 -12.44 -1.84
C ALA A 277 -1.24 -12.06 -2.88
N GLY A 278 -0.65 -10.87 -2.76
CA GLY A 278 0.46 -10.39 -3.58
C GLY A 278 1.78 -10.58 -2.85
N ASP A 279 2.75 -9.72 -3.15
CA ASP A 279 3.99 -9.66 -2.37
C ASP A 279 3.73 -9.22 -0.92
N GLY A 280 2.76 -8.31 -0.75
CA GLY A 280 2.09 -7.99 0.51
C GLY A 280 0.57 -8.08 0.36
N TRP A 281 -0.14 -6.96 0.58
CA TRP A 281 -1.59 -6.87 0.38
C TRP A 281 -2.01 -7.17 -1.06
N SER A 282 -3.28 -7.53 -1.25
CA SER A 282 -3.84 -7.75 -2.59
C SER A 282 -4.67 -6.57 -3.03
N ALA A 283 -4.21 -5.95 -4.12
CA ALA A 283 -4.79 -4.75 -4.68
C ALA A 283 -6.23 -4.84 -5.19
N ARG A 284 -6.80 -6.04 -5.11
CA ARG A 284 -8.04 -6.41 -5.79
C ARG A 284 -9.20 -6.61 -4.86
N PHE A 285 -8.96 -6.57 -3.55
CA PHE A 285 -10.07 -6.61 -2.61
C PHE A 285 -11.02 -5.45 -2.88
N ASP A 286 -10.49 -4.23 -2.95
CA ASP A 286 -11.26 -3.02 -3.26
C ASP A 286 -11.89 -3.09 -4.65
N ASP A 287 -11.14 -3.56 -5.66
CA ASP A 287 -11.66 -3.75 -7.02
C ASP A 287 -12.88 -4.70 -7.04
N ALA A 288 -12.84 -5.78 -6.28
CA ALA A 288 -13.94 -6.75 -6.19
C ALA A 288 -15.14 -6.13 -5.46
N MET A 289 -14.92 -5.59 -4.25
CA MET A 289 -15.98 -4.97 -3.45
C MET A 289 -16.72 -3.88 -4.23
N LEU A 290 -15.98 -3.03 -4.95
CA LEU A 290 -16.56 -1.93 -5.73
C LEU A 290 -17.24 -2.39 -7.02
N HIS A 291 -17.16 -3.66 -7.42
CA HIS A 291 -17.95 -4.26 -8.51
C HIS A 291 -19.12 -5.12 -8.01
N GLY A 292 -19.41 -5.11 -6.70
CA GLY A 292 -20.54 -5.82 -6.11
C GLY A 292 -20.27 -7.29 -5.79
N TRP A 293 -19.04 -7.58 -5.37
CA TRP A 293 -18.60 -8.91 -4.96
C TRP A 293 -18.42 -9.03 -3.45
#